data_AF-A0A834DFK6-F1
#
_entry.id   AF-A0A834DFK6-F1
#
_cell.length_a   1.000
_cell.length_b   1.000
_cell.length_c   1.000
_cell.angle_alpha   90.00
_cell.angle_beta   90.00
_cell.angle_gamma   90.00
#
_symmetry.space_group_name_H-M   'P 1'
#
loop_
_entity.id
_entity.type
_entity.pdbx_description
1 polymer ?
#
loop_
_entity_poly.entity_id
_entity_poly.type
_entity_poly.pdbx_seq_one_letter_code
_entity_poly.pdbx_strand_id
1 'polypeptide(L)'
;MRLPLILLAAVGACLGLLTAAAASADPAQLDSPSMLPTHRRQKRDWIWNQMHIDEEKNTSLPHYVGKIKSSVNSKNAKYLLRGDSAGKVFRVNEDTGDVTQTSPRTG
;
A
#
# COMPACT_ATOMS: atom_id res chain seq x y z
N MET A 1 -56.36 -3.84 -21.67
CA MET A 1 -56.51 -2.37 -21.77
C MET A 1 -56.22 -1.77 -20.40
N ARG A 2 -55.45 -0.68 -20.38
CA ARG A 2 -55.17 0.27 -19.27
C ARG A 2 -54.29 -0.20 -18.11
N LEU A 3 -52.99 0.09 -18.24
CA LEU A 3 -52.11 0.43 -17.11
C LEU A 3 -52.59 1.74 -16.47
N PRO A 4 -52.67 1.84 -15.13
CA PRO A 4 -52.69 3.13 -14.45
C PRO A 4 -51.25 3.63 -14.24
N LEU A 5 -50.93 4.64 -15.04
CA LEU A 5 -49.88 5.63 -14.87
C LEU A 5 -50.05 6.35 -13.52
N ILE A 6 -49.11 6.21 -12.58
CA ILE A 6 -48.81 7.27 -11.60
C ILE A 6 -47.28 7.34 -11.40
N LEU A 7 -46.68 8.13 -12.30
CA LEU A 7 -45.34 8.69 -12.21
C LEU A 7 -45.48 10.06 -11.53
N LEU A 8 -44.94 10.25 -10.32
CA LEU A 8 -44.54 11.50 -9.68
C LEU A 8 -43.99 11.11 -8.28
N ALA A 9 -42.87 11.54 -7.75
CA ALA A 9 -42.14 12.78 -7.95
C ALA A 9 -40.71 12.61 -7.42
N ALA A 10 -39.70 13.02 -8.21
CA ALA A 10 -38.43 13.59 -7.75
C ALA A 10 -37.53 13.93 -8.96
N VAL A 11 -38.08 14.59 -9.98
CA VAL A 11 -37.29 15.18 -11.08
C VAL A 11 -37.79 16.60 -11.27
N GLY A 12 -37.48 17.46 -10.30
CA GLY A 12 -38.07 18.79 -10.19
C GLY A 12 -37.09 19.85 -9.71
N ALA A 13 -35.81 19.77 -10.11
CA ALA A 13 -34.83 20.79 -9.72
C ALA A 13 -33.69 21.02 -10.73
N CYS A 14 -33.85 20.70 -12.02
CA CYS A 14 -32.75 20.88 -12.99
C CYS A 14 -33.06 21.65 -14.28
N LEU A 15 -34.29 22.09 -14.56
CA LEU A 15 -34.56 22.90 -15.76
C LEU A 15 -35.59 23.99 -15.48
N GLY A 16 -35.14 25.22 -15.30
CA GLY A 16 -36.05 26.35 -15.07
C GLY A 16 -35.41 27.74 -15.05
N LEU A 17 -34.15 27.92 -15.46
CA LEU A 17 -33.56 29.24 -15.63
C LEU A 17 -32.98 29.35 -17.05
N LEU A 18 -33.87 29.44 -18.02
CA LEU A 18 -33.55 29.94 -19.35
C LEU A 18 -33.83 31.46 -19.42
N THR A 19 -32.77 32.21 -19.71
CA THR A 19 -32.68 33.30 -20.69
C THR A 19 -33.54 34.57 -20.50
N ALA A 20 -32.92 35.73 -20.28
CA ALA A 20 -32.44 36.62 -21.36
C ALA A 20 -31.90 37.95 -20.80
N ALA A 21 -31.04 38.59 -21.61
CA ALA A 21 -30.16 39.71 -21.32
C ALA A 21 -30.84 41.06 -21.02
N ALA A 22 -30.15 41.91 -20.25
CA ALA A 22 -29.66 43.21 -20.74
C ALA A 22 -28.71 43.91 -19.74
N ALA A 23 -27.52 44.24 -20.25
CA ALA A 23 -26.70 45.42 -19.97
C ALA A 23 -26.21 45.73 -18.53
N SER A 24 -24.90 45.57 -18.30
CA SER A 24 -23.92 46.69 -18.22
C SER A 24 -22.66 46.31 -17.39
N ALA A 25 -21.53 46.90 -17.79
CA ALA A 25 -20.25 47.04 -17.07
C ALA A 25 -19.26 45.84 -16.98
N ASP A 26 -18.34 45.80 -17.96
CA ASP A 26 -16.86 45.79 -17.89
C ASP A 26 -16.14 45.60 -16.51
N PRO A 27 -14.80 45.32 -16.48
CA PRO A 27 -14.03 44.16 -16.93
C PRO A 27 -13.36 43.44 -15.74
N ALA A 28 -13.24 42.11 -15.77
CA ALA A 28 -12.23 41.42 -14.98
C ALA A 28 -11.90 40.06 -15.62
N GLN A 29 -10.71 39.96 -16.19
CA GLN A 29 -10.07 38.68 -16.43
C GLN A 29 -10.06 37.90 -15.11
N LEU A 30 -10.90 36.88 -15.02
CA LEU A 30 -10.85 35.94 -13.92
C LEU A 30 -9.71 34.98 -14.23
N ASP A 31 -8.73 35.02 -13.33
CA ASP A 31 -7.45 34.34 -13.40
C ASP A 31 -7.56 32.93 -13.97
N SER A 32 -6.67 32.64 -14.94
CA SER A 32 -6.42 31.27 -15.37
C SER A 32 -6.23 30.42 -14.12
N PRO A 33 -6.99 29.33 -13.92
CA PRO A 33 -6.81 28.49 -12.74
C PRO A 33 -5.36 28.06 -12.75
N SER A 34 -4.62 28.52 -11.75
CA SER A 34 -3.24 28.18 -11.52
C SER A 34 -3.14 26.67 -11.71
N MET A 35 -2.43 26.24 -12.75
CA MET A 35 -2.10 24.84 -12.93
C MET A 35 -1.12 24.46 -11.82
N LEU A 36 -1.66 24.23 -10.62
CA LEU A 36 -0.91 23.70 -9.51
C LEU A 36 -0.24 22.42 -10.00
N PRO A 37 1.09 22.28 -9.87
CA PRO A 37 1.79 21.10 -10.33
C PRO A 37 1.11 19.86 -9.75
N THR A 38 0.53 19.05 -10.63
CA THR A 38 -0.10 17.79 -10.22
C THR A 38 1.03 16.87 -9.78
N HIS A 39 1.18 16.71 -8.46
CA HIS A 39 2.21 15.84 -7.90
C HIS A 39 1.88 14.39 -8.26
N ARG A 40 2.46 13.91 -9.36
CA ARG A 40 2.28 12.54 -9.84
C ARG A 40 3.08 11.60 -8.94
N ARG A 41 2.42 11.02 -7.94
CA ARG A 41 3.01 9.97 -7.12
C ARG A 41 3.31 8.75 -8.00
N GLN A 42 4.58 8.38 -8.07
CA GLN A 42 4.99 7.13 -8.71
C GLN A 42 4.44 5.96 -7.88
N LYS A 43 3.84 4.97 -8.54
CA LYS A 43 3.43 3.72 -7.87
C LYS A 43 4.72 3.02 -7.44
N ARG A 44 4.90 2.84 -6.13
CA ARG A 44 6.00 2.02 -5.60
C ARG A 44 5.57 0.57 -5.66
N ASP A 45 6.52 -0.31 -5.95
CA ASP A 45 6.32 -1.74 -5.85
C ASP A 45 6.14 -2.15 -4.39
N TRP A 46 5.43 -3.26 -4.21
CA TRP A 46 5.23 -3.84 -2.90
C TRP A 46 6.50 -4.54 -2.44
N ILE A 47 6.96 -4.21 -1.22
CA ILE A 47 7.98 -5.00 -0.54
C ILE A 47 7.27 -6.02 0.33
N TRP A 48 7.25 -7.26 -0.12
CA TRP A 48 6.42 -8.30 0.51
C TRP A 48 7.06 -8.92 1.77
N ASN A 49 8.39 -8.94 1.87
CA ASN A 49 9.08 -9.82 2.83
C ASN A 49 10.25 -9.10 3.51
N GLN A 50 9.97 -8.36 4.58
CA GLN A 50 10.98 -7.80 5.48
C GLN A 50 10.77 -8.37 6.90
N MET A 51 11.87 -8.73 7.55
CA MET A 51 11.89 -9.12 8.96
C MET A 51 12.57 -8.00 9.75
N HIS A 52 12.06 -7.69 10.93
CA HIS A 52 12.52 -6.57 11.77
C HIS A 52 12.94 -7.11 13.13
N ILE A 53 14.05 -6.58 13.67
CA ILE A 53 14.57 -6.93 14.98
C ILE A 53 14.98 -5.62 15.66
N ASP A 54 14.70 -5.52 16.95
CA ASP A 54 15.14 -4.41 17.79
C ASP A 54 16.66 -4.56 18.06
N GLU A 55 17.46 -3.55 17.70
CA GLU A 55 18.93 -3.65 17.72
C GLU A 55 19.52 -3.78 19.14
N GLU A 56 18.92 -3.14 20.14
CA GLU A 56 19.43 -3.05 21.52
C GLU A 56 18.67 -3.95 22.50
N LYS A 57 17.94 -4.93 21.98
CA LYS A 57 17.18 -5.83 22.84
C LYS A 57 18.11 -6.85 23.48
N ASN A 58 18.32 -6.73 24.79
CA ASN A 58 19.00 -7.70 25.64
C ASN A 58 18.19 -9.01 25.79
N THR A 59 17.69 -9.56 24.68
CA THR A 59 17.03 -10.87 24.70
C THR A 59 18.10 -11.94 24.78
N SER A 60 17.88 -12.95 25.62
CA SER A 60 18.71 -14.15 25.62
C SER A 60 18.73 -14.77 24.22
N LEU A 61 19.92 -15.05 23.71
CA LEU A 61 20.09 -15.75 22.44
C LEU A 61 19.86 -17.27 22.64
N PRO A 62 19.30 -17.99 21.65
CA PRO A 62 18.92 -17.51 20.31
C PRO A 62 17.58 -16.75 20.28
N HIS A 63 17.54 -15.62 19.57
CA HIS A 63 16.34 -14.80 19.40
C HIS A 63 15.61 -15.16 18.11
N TYR A 64 14.30 -15.37 18.15
CA TYR A 64 13.50 -15.67 16.97
C TYR A 64 13.23 -14.41 16.15
N VAL A 65 13.58 -14.45 14.86
CA VAL A 65 13.46 -13.32 13.93
C VAL A 65 12.19 -13.45 13.08
N GLY A 66 11.91 -14.66 12.60
CA GLY A 66 10.82 -14.90 11.67
C GLY A 66 10.92 -16.26 11.00
N LYS A 67 10.11 -16.48 9.97
CA LYS A 67 10.07 -17.75 9.22
C LYS A 67 9.98 -17.47 7.72
N ILE A 68 10.85 -18.12 6.96
CA ILE A 68 10.78 -18.15 5.50
C ILE A 68 9.88 -19.31 5.11
N LYS A 69 8.96 -19.08 4.17
CA LYS A 69 8.04 -20.09 3.65
C LYS A 69 8.15 -20.20 2.15
N SER A 70 8.21 -21.43 1.66
CA SER A 70 8.02 -21.74 0.25
C SER A 70 6.61 -22.25 0.00
N SER A 71 6.02 -21.91 -1.14
CA SER A 71 4.80 -22.57 -1.64
C SER A 71 5.06 -23.99 -2.15
N VAL A 72 6.33 -24.34 -2.38
CA VAL A 72 6.74 -25.69 -2.80
C VAL A 72 6.68 -26.64 -1.60
N ASN A 73 5.99 -27.77 -1.76
CA ASN A 73 5.74 -28.74 -0.68
C ASN A 73 6.58 -30.03 -0.81
N SER A 74 7.83 -29.92 -1.27
CA SER A 74 8.72 -31.07 -1.39
C SER A 74 9.32 -31.46 -0.04
N LYS A 75 9.20 -32.74 0.34
CA LYS A 75 9.81 -33.29 1.56
C LYS A 75 11.34 -33.21 1.58
N ASN A 76 11.96 -33.08 0.40
CA ASN A 76 13.40 -32.99 0.23
C ASN A 76 13.89 -31.54 0.06
N ALA A 77 12.99 -30.55 0.13
CA ALA A 77 13.39 -29.14 0.08
C ALA A 77 14.03 -28.73 1.40
N LYS A 78 15.08 -27.90 1.31
CA LYS A 78 15.79 -27.36 2.46
C LYS A 78 15.89 -25.84 2.36
N TYR A 79 15.72 -25.16 3.49
CA TYR A 79 15.89 -23.72 3.59
C TYR A 79 17.38 -23.38 3.80
N LEU A 80 17.87 -22.43 3.02
CA LEU A 80 19.25 -21.96 3.08
C LEU A 80 19.30 -20.43 3.11
N LEU A 81 20.03 -19.88 4.07
CA LEU A 81 20.29 -18.45 4.19
C LEU A 81 21.67 -18.12 3.58
N ARG A 82 21.75 -17.03 2.83
CA ARG A 82 22.98 -16.51 2.20
C ARG A 82 23.17 -15.04 2.52
N GLY A 83 24.41 -14.57 2.48
CA GLY A 83 24.82 -13.20 2.81
C GLY A 83 25.90 -13.17 3.90
N ASP A 84 26.51 -12.01 4.11
CA ASP A 84 27.70 -11.88 4.97
C ASP A 84 27.49 -12.30 6.42
N SER A 85 26.26 -12.11 6.91
CA SER A 85 25.83 -12.42 8.28
C SER A 85 25.16 -13.81 8.42
N ALA A 86 24.94 -14.52 7.31
CA ALA A 86 24.34 -15.84 7.32
C ALA A 86 25.31 -16.88 7.91
N GLY A 87 24.82 -17.74 8.81
CA GLY A 87 25.60 -18.74 9.53
C GLY A 87 26.38 -18.20 10.73
N LYS A 88 26.62 -16.88 10.79
CA LYS A 88 27.33 -16.18 11.87
C LYS A 88 26.36 -15.57 12.88
N VAL A 89 25.61 -14.56 12.42
CA VAL A 89 24.64 -13.81 13.24
C VAL A 89 23.25 -14.43 13.11
N PHE A 90 22.87 -14.77 11.88
CA PHE A 90 21.56 -15.35 11.56
C PHE A 90 21.70 -16.79 11.10
N ARG A 91 20.84 -17.67 11.60
CA ARG A 91 20.74 -19.07 11.19
C ARG A 91 19.32 -19.39 10.80
N VAL A 92 19.17 -20.32 9.87
CA VAL A 92 17.87 -20.86 9.46
C VAL A 92 17.82 -22.35 9.79
N ASN A 93 16.70 -22.81 10.32
CA ASN A 93 16.42 -24.23 10.39
C ASN A 93 16.10 -24.74 8.97
N GLU A 94 16.88 -25.70 8.49
CA GLU A 94 16.79 -26.20 7.12
C GLU A 94 15.46 -26.90 6.80
N ASP A 95 14.76 -27.44 7.80
CA ASP A 95 13.49 -28.15 7.64
C ASP A 95 12.28 -27.23 7.80
N THR A 96 12.34 -26.28 8.73
CA THR A 96 11.17 -25.49 9.14
C THR A 96 11.16 -24.07 8.59
N GLY A 97 12.30 -23.59 8.08
CA GLY A 97 12.48 -22.21 7.62
C GLY A 97 12.52 -21.18 8.74
N ASP A 98 12.59 -21.60 10.01
CA ASP A 98 12.69 -20.69 11.16
C ASP A 98 14.05 -19.99 11.17
N VAL A 99 14.02 -18.66 11.20
CA VAL A 99 15.20 -17.79 11.25
C VAL A 99 15.40 -17.31 12.68
N THR A 100 16.58 -17.55 13.21
CA THR A 100 16.99 -17.11 14.54
C THR A 100 18.29 -16.33 14.47
N GLN A 101 18.41 -15.33 15.34
CA GLN A 101 19.65 -14.67 15.63
C GLN A 101 20.36 -15.44 16.74
N THR A 102 21.60 -15.87 16.49
CA THR A 102 22.39 -16.69 17.42
C THR A 102 23.58 -15.95 18.00
N SER A 103 23.88 -14.76 17.50
CA SER A 103 24.97 -13.92 17.99
C SER A 103 24.57 -12.44 17.96
N PRO A 104 25.15 -11.60 18.83
CA PRO A 104 24.98 -10.16 18.72
C PRO A 104 25.49 -9.65 17.38
N ARG A 105 24.93 -8.55 16.87
CA ARG A 105 25.48 -7.87 15.69
C ARG A 105 26.86 -7.34 16.06
N THR A 106 27.89 -7.94 15.48
CA THR A 106 29.25 -7.38 15.52
C THR A 106 29.32 -6.39 14.36
N GLY A 107 29.58 -5.12 14.68
CA GLY A 107 29.77 -4.04 13.70
C GLY A 107 31.10 -4.14 12.97
#